data_AF-A0A2E3RMY9-F1
#
_entry.id   AF-A0A2E3RMY9-F1
#
_cell.length_a   1.000
_cell.length_b   1.000
_cell.length_c   1.000
_cell.angle_alpha   90.00
_cell.angle_beta   90.00
_cell.angle_gamma   90.00
#
_symmetry.space_group_name_H-M   'P 1'
#
loop_
_entity.id
_entity.type
_entity.pdbx_description
1 polymer ?
#
loop_
_entity_poly.entity_id
_entity_poly.type
_entity_poly.pdbx_seq_one_letter_code
_entity_poly.pdbx_strand_id
1 'polypeptide(L)'
;MAVSVPVFCASALHGDECCFGDMTDDQMVNGEDIGYLLSAWSTSDSQADLDQSGIVDGADLAMLLSNWGMCGHHDHDGGKYTLITDWGDFHGSNNNSHHEQMVDGRTPITTEAMVAYTNLRAFLDLPALEFEDVGQWAFDEELTNNDQAWGTDMIGVGLWYAMQGAKVGWITDEAYDPQILADIQRTARTVCNPIEMKAAVMDMVRQYGIDGYADYLEDNNIEDIFINTLKMEPHYGGWMHGRCHGFLPIEGVAIAHDINHLTVLNWAQTLPFYNDTFDWPQWPALDVSDSGVIEYFQSMVVLGDPRGQNM
;
A
#
# COMPACT_ATOMS: atom_id res chain seq x y z
N MET A 1 -31.02 -1.92 3.95
CA MET A 1 -30.96 -0.45 4.15
C MET A 1 -29.91 0.06 3.19
N ALA A 2 -30.24 1.05 2.36
CA ALA A 2 -29.30 1.58 1.38
C ALA A 2 -28.26 2.44 2.11
N VAL A 3 -26.98 2.05 2.01
CA VAL A 3 -25.84 2.87 2.42
C VAL A 3 -25.73 4.01 1.41
N SER A 4 -25.70 5.26 1.88
CA SER A 4 -25.47 6.40 0.99
C SER A 4 -24.02 6.38 0.53
N VAL A 5 -23.81 6.16 -0.76
CA VAL A 5 -22.51 6.38 -1.41
C VAL A 5 -22.21 7.88 -1.33
N PRO A 6 -21.04 8.32 -0.83
CA PRO A 6 -20.67 9.73 -0.83
C PRO A 6 -20.63 10.26 -2.26
N VAL A 7 -20.88 11.56 -2.39
CA VAL A 7 -20.89 12.27 -3.67
C VAL A 7 -19.54 12.10 -4.35
N PHE A 8 -19.52 11.38 -5.48
CA PHE A 8 -18.39 11.37 -6.40
C PHE A 8 -18.16 12.79 -6.91
N CYS A 9 -16.96 13.33 -6.70
CA CYS A 9 -16.49 14.48 -7.46
C CYS A 9 -16.38 14.02 -8.93
N ALA A 10 -17.27 14.53 -9.78
CA ALA A 10 -17.32 14.17 -11.18
C ALA A 10 -16.34 15.03 -11.98
N SER A 11 -15.20 14.47 -12.37
CA SER A 11 -14.42 14.87 -13.55
C SER A 11 -13.55 13.70 -14.01
N ALA A 12 -14.08 12.90 -14.93
CA ALA A 12 -13.35 11.83 -15.60
C ALA A 12 -12.89 12.32 -16.98
N LEU A 13 -11.84 13.15 -17.07
CA LEU A 13 -11.08 13.42 -18.30
C LEU A 13 -9.67 13.93 -17.94
N HIS A 14 -8.70 13.01 -17.91
CA HIS A 14 -7.30 13.10 -17.44
C HIS A 14 -7.16 12.70 -15.96
N GLY A 15 -6.15 11.87 -15.67
CA GLY A 15 -5.91 11.33 -14.33
C GLY A 15 -5.42 12.43 -13.41
N ASP A 16 -6.37 13.19 -12.84
CA ASP A 16 -6.11 14.12 -11.76
C ASP A 16 -5.90 13.30 -10.49
N GLU A 17 -4.62 13.06 -10.21
CA GLU A 17 -4.17 12.58 -8.92
C GLU A 17 -4.65 13.54 -7.83
N CYS A 18 -5.24 13.00 -6.76
CA CYS A 18 -5.80 13.79 -5.67
C CYS A 18 -4.79 14.81 -5.14
N CYS A 19 -5.04 16.10 -5.36
CA CYS A 19 -4.18 17.18 -4.87
C CYS A 19 -4.80 17.92 -3.70
N PHE A 20 -4.73 17.31 -2.53
CA PHE A 20 -5.30 17.89 -1.34
C PHE A 20 -4.56 19.16 -0.93
N GLY A 21 -5.28 20.29 -0.85
CA GLY A 21 -4.72 21.60 -0.53
C GLY A 21 -4.39 22.47 -1.73
N ASP A 22 -4.53 21.97 -2.97
CA ASP A 22 -4.47 22.78 -4.19
C ASP A 22 -5.85 23.41 -4.43
N MET A 23 -5.97 24.68 -4.04
CA MET A 23 -7.22 25.45 -4.12
C MET A 23 -7.25 26.32 -5.38
N THR A 24 -6.11 26.50 -6.02
CA THR A 24 -5.97 27.24 -7.28
C THR A 24 -6.15 26.36 -8.52
N ASP A 25 -6.16 25.03 -8.35
CA ASP A 25 -6.30 24.01 -9.41
C ASP A 25 -5.15 24.11 -10.43
N ASP A 26 -3.93 24.42 -9.94
CA ASP A 26 -2.73 24.59 -10.75
C ASP A 26 -1.76 23.39 -10.70
N GLN A 27 -2.19 22.32 -10.03
CA GLN A 27 -1.43 21.10 -9.77
C GLN A 27 -0.21 21.30 -8.85
N MET A 28 -0.22 22.33 -8.01
CA MET A 28 0.83 22.60 -7.05
C MET A 28 0.30 23.20 -5.75
N VAL A 29 0.45 22.51 -4.63
CA VAL A 29 0.25 23.11 -3.30
C VAL A 29 1.42 24.03 -2.97
N ASN A 30 1.20 25.33 -3.09
CA ASN A 30 2.25 26.33 -3.03
C ASN A 30 1.82 27.65 -2.34
N GLY A 31 2.60 28.71 -2.55
CA GLY A 31 2.35 30.01 -1.93
C GLY A 31 1.05 30.69 -2.40
N GLU A 32 0.57 30.33 -3.59
CA GLU A 32 -0.71 30.81 -4.11
C GLU A 32 -1.89 30.22 -3.31
N ASP A 33 -1.83 28.94 -2.93
CA ASP A 33 -2.83 28.30 -2.07
C ASP A 33 -2.81 28.86 -0.64
N ILE A 34 -1.63 29.19 -0.10
CA ILE A 34 -1.54 29.95 1.16
C ILE A 34 -2.28 31.28 1.00
N GLY A 35 -2.09 31.97 -0.13
CA GLY A 35 -2.78 33.22 -0.42
C GLY A 35 -4.30 33.06 -0.40
N TYR A 36 -4.81 31.97 -1.00
CA TYR A 36 -6.22 31.60 -0.96
C TYR A 36 -6.69 31.34 0.48
N LEU A 37 -6.02 30.46 1.22
CA LEU A 37 -6.38 30.07 2.59
C LEU A 37 -6.44 31.29 3.52
N LEU A 38 -5.43 32.16 3.47
CA LEU A 38 -5.37 33.37 4.30
C LEU A 38 -6.45 34.39 3.92
N SER A 39 -6.91 34.40 2.66
CA SER A 39 -8.04 35.24 2.25
C SER A 39 -9.37 34.75 2.80
N ALA A 40 -9.48 33.45 3.07
CA ALA A 40 -10.63 32.77 3.65
C ALA A 40 -10.56 32.66 5.19
N TRP A 41 -9.55 33.24 5.83
CA TRP A 41 -9.32 33.08 7.28
C TRP A 41 -10.53 33.48 8.13
N SER A 42 -10.84 32.66 9.15
CA SER A 42 -12.01 32.82 10.04
C SER A 42 -13.38 32.83 9.31
N THR A 43 -13.44 32.26 8.12
CA THR A 43 -14.70 31.97 7.41
C THR A 43 -15.04 30.48 7.50
N SER A 44 -16.16 30.07 6.92
CA SER A 44 -16.55 28.66 6.74
C SER A 44 -16.41 28.23 5.27
N ASP A 45 -15.42 28.79 4.56
CA ASP A 45 -15.15 28.42 3.17
C ASP A 45 -14.72 26.95 3.12
N SER A 46 -15.55 26.09 2.54
CA SER A 46 -15.33 24.64 2.52
C SER A 46 -14.12 24.21 1.70
N GLN A 47 -13.58 25.08 0.83
CA GLN A 47 -12.39 24.76 0.04
C GLN A 47 -11.11 25.00 0.85
N ALA A 48 -11.13 25.98 1.77
CA ALA A 48 -10.01 26.30 2.65
C ALA A 48 -10.10 25.67 4.05
N ASP A 49 -11.27 25.16 4.45
CA ASP A 49 -11.53 24.36 5.66
C ASP A 49 -11.14 22.90 5.41
N LEU A 50 -9.84 22.66 5.35
CA LEU A 50 -9.19 21.39 5.03
C LEU A 50 -9.43 20.34 6.12
N ASP A 51 -9.49 20.76 7.39
CA ASP A 51 -9.73 19.86 8.52
C ASP A 51 -11.22 19.61 8.81
N GLN A 52 -12.10 20.29 8.07
CA GLN A 52 -13.56 20.21 8.17
C GLN A 52 -14.10 20.59 9.55
N SER A 53 -13.40 21.46 10.28
CA SER A 53 -13.84 21.95 11.59
C SER A 53 -15.00 22.94 11.51
N GLY A 54 -15.28 23.46 10.31
CA GLY A 54 -16.28 24.51 10.07
C GLY A 54 -15.72 25.92 10.16
N ILE A 55 -14.41 26.08 10.37
CA ILE A 55 -13.72 27.38 10.41
C ILE A 55 -12.31 27.28 9.82
N VAL A 56 -11.97 28.18 8.89
CA VAL A 56 -10.62 28.28 8.35
C VAL A 56 -9.67 28.91 9.36
N ASP A 57 -8.71 28.15 9.87
CA ASP A 57 -7.72 28.62 10.83
C ASP A 57 -6.31 28.00 10.68
N GLY A 58 -5.54 27.97 11.76
CA GLY A 58 -4.17 27.47 11.76
C GLY A 58 -4.06 25.97 11.54
N ALA A 59 -5.11 25.19 11.85
CA ALA A 59 -5.14 23.76 11.58
C ALA A 59 -5.13 23.49 10.07
N ASP A 60 -5.93 24.23 9.30
CA ASP A 60 -5.97 24.13 7.85
C ASP A 60 -4.64 24.52 7.22
N LEU A 61 -4.02 25.61 7.72
CA LEU A 61 -2.71 26.02 7.23
C LEU A 61 -1.64 24.94 7.49
N ALA A 62 -1.70 24.25 8.63
CA ALA A 62 -0.80 23.15 8.91
C ALA A 62 -1.02 21.98 7.93
N MET A 63 -2.27 21.63 7.66
CA MET A 63 -2.61 20.59 6.66
C MET A 63 -2.14 20.96 5.25
N LEU A 64 -2.30 22.21 4.84
CA LEU A 64 -1.83 22.69 3.54
C LEU A 64 -0.30 22.55 3.42
N LEU A 65 0.43 22.97 4.46
CA LEU A 65 1.90 22.86 4.48
C LEU A 65 2.39 21.41 4.51
N SER A 66 1.62 20.49 5.10
CA SER A 66 1.93 19.06 5.05
C SER A 66 1.78 18.44 3.66
N ASN A 67 1.09 19.10 2.73
CA ASN A 67 0.89 18.65 1.35
C ASN A 67 1.68 19.48 0.33
N TRP A 68 2.68 20.25 0.78
CA TRP A 68 3.44 21.17 -0.07
C TRP A 68 4.16 20.47 -1.24
N GLY A 69 4.01 21.01 -2.45
CA GLY A 69 4.70 20.51 -3.65
C GLY A 69 3.77 20.23 -4.82
N MET A 70 4.29 19.52 -5.83
CA MET A 70 3.51 19.12 -7.00
C MET A 70 2.58 17.96 -6.66
N CYS A 71 1.36 18.03 -7.17
CA CYS A 71 0.41 16.92 -7.10
C CYS A 71 0.99 15.69 -7.82
N GLY A 72 0.95 14.53 -7.18
CA GLY A 72 1.54 13.29 -7.70
C GLY A 72 3.04 13.11 -7.53
N HIS A 73 3.69 14.07 -6.88
CA HIS A 73 5.02 13.87 -6.32
C HIS A 73 4.92 13.97 -4.80
N HIS A 74 4.40 12.91 -4.17
CA HIS A 74 4.58 12.74 -2.74
C HIS A 74 6.07 12.50 -2.48
N ASP A 75 6.80 13.55 -2.11
CA ASP A 75 8.11 13.41 -1.48
C ASP A 75 7.92 12.52 -0.24
N HIS A 76 8.39 11.28 -0.32
CA HIS A 76 8.31 10.32 0.77
C HIS A 76 9.08 10.84 2.00
N ASP A 77 8.34 11.43 2.94
CA ASP A 77 8.72 11.69 4.32
C ASP A 77 10.07 12.42 4.51
N GLY A 78 10.41 13.34 3.60
CA GLY A 78 11.63 14.16 3.69
C GLY A 78 12.94 13.34 3.78
N GLY A 79 12.95 12.09 3.30
CA GLY A 79 14.11 11.19 3.36
C GLY A 79 14.25 10.38 4.65
N LYS A 80 13.20 10.28 5.48
CA LYS A 80 13.21 9.44 6.70
C LYS A 80 13.31 7.94 6.40
N TYR A 81 12.71 7.49 5.30
CA TYR A 81 12.73 6.08 4.88
C TYR A 81 13.54 5.90 3.59
N THR A 82 14.34 4.84 3.55
CA THR A 82 15.12 4.44 2.36
C THR A 82 14.22 3.78 1.32
N LEU A 83 14.45 4.10 0.04
CA LEU A 83 13.77 3.46 -1.09
C LEU A 83 14.36 2.08 -1.35
N ILE A 84 13.53 1.10 -1.71
CA ILE A 84 14.05 -0.25 -2.05
C ILE A 84 15.05 -0.21 -3.22
N THR A 85 14.88 0.75 -4.13
CA THR A 85 15.76 0.96 -5.30
C THR A 85 17.14 1.49 -4.93
N ASP A 86 17.31 2.06 -3.73
CA ASP A 86 18.65 2.44 -3.24
C ASP A 86 19.53 1.21 -2.99
N TRP A 87 18.91 0.05 -2.81
CA TRP A 87 19.58 -1.24 -2.70
C TRP A 87 19.64 -1.98 -4.04
N GLY A 88 19.08 -1.43 -5.11
CA GLY A 88 19.15 -1.99 -6.45
C GLY A 88 17.80 -2.09 -7.13
N ASP A 89 17.85 -2.17 -8.46
CA ASP A 89 16.73 -2.40 -9.36
C ASP A 89 16.96 -3.68 -10.18
N PHE A 90 15.92 -4.17 -10.87
CA PHE A 90 16.07 -5.35 -11.75
C PHE A 90 16.20 -4.98 -13.25
N HIS A 91 17.18 -5.62 -13.88
CA HIS A 91 17.73 -5.49 -15.23
C HIS A 91 16.73 -5.40 -16.41
N GLY A 92 16.07 -4.27 -16.62
CA GLY A 92 15.42 -3.93 -17.90
C GLY A 92 14.20 -4.79 -18.27
N SER A 93 13.68 -5.60 -17.35
CA SER A 93 12.35 -6.22 -17.41
C SER A 93 11.28 -5.32 -16.77
N ASN A 94 11.61 -4.04 -16.57
CA ASN A 94 10.93 -3.10 -15.69
C ASN A 94 10.00 -2.15 -16.42
N ASN A 95 9.44 -2.57 -17.56
CA ASN A 95 8.43 -1.75 -18.26
C ASN A 95 7.19 -1.46 -17.39
N ASN A 96 7.10 -1.99 -16.16
CA ASN A 96 5.95 -1.91 -15.25
C ASN A 96 6.34 -1.36 -13.85
N SER A 97 7.53 -0.75 -13.69
CA SER A 97 8.07 -0.26 -12.40
C SER A 97 8.58 1.19 -12.41
N HIS A 98 8.39 1.94 -13.50
CA HIS A 98 8.90 3.30 -13.65
C HIS A 98 8.08 4.33 -12.85
N HIS A 99 8.68 5.49 -12.55
CA HIS A 99 7.97 6.57 -11.84
C HIS A 99 6.70 7.01 -12.58
N GLU A 100 6.70 6.99 -13.92
CA GLU A 100 5.53 7.28 -14.75
C GLU A 100 4.38 6.26 -14.63
N GLN A 101 4.61 5.14 -13.96
CA GLN A 101 3.64 4.06 -13.73
C GLN A 101 3.10 4.05 -12.30
N MET A 102 3.58 4.94 -11.44
CA MET A 102 3.02 5.20 -10.10
C MET A 102 1.72 6.02 -10.18
N VAL A 103 0.79 5.62 -11.05
CA VAL A 103 -0.47 6.37 -11.25
C VAL A 103 -1.50 6.03 -10.16
N ASP A 104 -2.52 6.87 -10.01
CA ASP A 104 -3.60 6.70 -9.03
C ASP A 104 -3.09 6.58 -7.59
N GLY A 105 -2.18 7.47 -7.15
CA GLY A 105 -1.73 7.59 -5.75
C GLY A 105 -0.84 6.45 -5.25
N ARG A 106 -0.27 5.66 -6.16
CA ARG A 106 0.68 4.59 -5.82
C ARG A 106 2.01 5.17 -5.38
N THR A 107 2.67 4.47 -4.48
CA THR A 107 3.93 4.93 -3.91
C THR A 107 5.07 3.95 -4.13
N PRO A 108 6.31 4.43 -4.26
CA PRO A 108 7.51 3.62 -4.06
C PRO A 108 7.48 2.75 -2.80
N ILE A 109 8.12 1.58 -2.91
CA ILE A 109 8.40 0.74 -1.74
C ILE A 109 9.53 1.39 -0.93
N THR A 110 9.29 1.58 0.37
CA THR A 110 10.26 2.14 1.32
C THR A 110 10.39 1.26 2.56
N THR A 111 11.47 1.48 3.32
CA THR A 111 11.69 0.84 4.64
C THR A 111 10.59 1.09 5.68
N GLU A 112 9.65 2.01 5.43
CA GLU A 112 8.44 2.18 6.25
C GLU A 112 7.63 0.88 6.35
N ALA A 113 7.61 0.06 5.30
CA ALA A 113 6.91 -1.21 5.29
C ALA A 113 7.43 -2.19 6.35
N MET A 114 8.72 -2.15 6.68
CA MET A 114 9.28 -2.99 7.74
C MET A 114 8.81 -2.54 9.13
N VAL A 115 8.55 -1.25 9.30
CA VAL A 115 7.94 -0.73 10.52
C VAL A 115 6.49 -1.22 10.65
N ALA A 116 5.71 -1.16 9.56
CA ALA A 116 4.35 -1.73 9.54
C ALA A 116 4.36 -3.23 9.86
N TYR A 117 5.22 -3.99 9.20
CA TYR A 117 5.38 -5.44 9.38
C TYR A 117 5.76 -5.82 10.81
N THR A 118 6.74 -5.13 11.39
CA THR A 118 7.19 -5.41 12.76
C THR A 118 6.11 -5.08 13.79
N ASN A 119 5.30 -4.04 13.54
CA ASN A 119 4.18 -3.70 14.40
C ASN A 119 3.03 -4.71 14.31
N LEU A 120 2.73 -5.21 13.11
CA LEU A 120 1.78 -6.32 12.94
C LEU A 120 2.26 -7.55 13.72
N ARG A 121 3.54 -7.91 13.61
CA ARG A 121 4.13 -9.01 14.38
C ARG A 121 4.01 -8.79 15.89
N ALA A 122 4.30 -7.58 16.37
CA ALA A 122 4.17 -7.25 17.78
C ALA A 122 2.72 -7.39 18.28
N PHE A 123 1.73 -6.98 17.49
CA PHE A 123 0.31 -7.20 17.79
C PHE A 123 -0.04 -8.69 17.92
N LEU A 124 0.59 -9.53 17.11
CA LEU A 124 0.42 -11.00 17.12
C LEU A 124 1.28 -11.71 18.17
N ASP A 125 1.90 -10.98 19.10
CA ASP A 125 2.86 -11.51 20.09
C ASP A 125 4.08 -12.24 19.47
N LEU A 126 4.43 -11.89 18.23
CA LEU A 126 5.61 -12.41 17.52
C LEU A 126 6.82 -11.51 17.75
N PRO A 127 8.04 -12.07 17.82
CA PRO A 127 9.26 -11.27 17.98
C PRO A 127 9.50 -10.39 16.76
N ALA A 128 10.11 -9.22 16.97
CA ALA A 128 10.59 -8.38 15.88
C ALA A 128 11.63 -9.14 15.04
N LEU A 129 11.70 -8.78 13.76
CA LEU A 129 12.64 -9.31 12.79
C LEU A 129 13.36 -8.15 12.11
N GLU A 130 14.53 -8.44 11.55
CA GLU A 130 15.24 -7.56 10.64
C GLU A 130 14.98 -7.96 9.18
N PHE A 131 15.37 -7.10 8.23
CA PHE A 131 15.21 -7.40 6.81
C PHE A 131 15.89 -8.71 6.41
N GLU A 132 17.06 -9.00 6.98
CA GLU A 132 17.83 -10.20 6.73
C GLU A 132 17.11 -11.47 7.18
N ASP A 133 16.34 -11.44 8.26
CA ASP A 133 15.60 -12.61 8.74
C ASP A 133 14.48 -12.98 7.76
N VAL A 134 13.71 -11.98 7.31
CA VAL A 134 12.62 -12.16 6.34
C VAL A 134 13.19 -12.58 4.97
N GLY A 135 14.30 -11.94 4.56
CA GLY A 135 14.99 -12.30 3.33
C GLY A 135 15.49 -13.74 3.36
N GLN A 136 16.13 -14.15 4.45
CA GLN A 136 16.67 -15.50 4.59
C GLN A 136 15.56 -16.55 4.55
N TRP A 137 14.45 -16.29 5.24
CA TRP A 137 13.26 -17.13 5.14
C TRP A 137 12.76 -17.27 3.70
N ALA A 138 12.66 -16.17 2.95
CA ALA A 138 12.23 -16.21 1.56
C ALA A 138 13.17 -17.05 0.66
N PHE A 139 14.48 -16.99 0.90
CA PHE A 139 15.44 -17.86 0.20
C PHE A 139 15.29 -19.33 0.62
N ASP A 140 15.14 -19.60 1.91
CA ASP A 140 15.02 -20.96 2.45
C ASP A 140 13.74 -21.67 1.97
N GLU A 141 12.65 -20.91 1.78
CA GLU A 141 11.36 -21.39 1.27
C GLU A 141 11.26 -21.38 -0.26
N GLU A 142 12.36 -21.16 -0.98
CA GLU A 142 12.40 -21.12 -2.46
C GLU A 142 11.43 -20.09 -3.05
N LEU A 143 11.22 -18.97 -2.33
CA LEU A 143 10.37 -17.85 -2.76
C LEU A 143 11.11 -16.85 -3.65
N THR A 144 12.38 -17.12 -3.98
CA THR A 144 13.20 -16.29 -4.86
C THR A 144 13.66 -16.99 -6.14
N ASN A 145 13.73 -16.29 -7.27
CA ASN A 145 14.19 -16.85 -8.56
C ASN A 145 15.67 -17.31 -8.54
N ASN A 146 16.47 -16.76 -7.63
CA ASN A 146 17.85 -17.15 -7.40
C ASN A 146 17.97 -18.07 -6.18
N ASP A 147 18.80 -19.11 -6.31
CA ASP A 147 19.05 -20.09 -5.24
C ASP A 147 19.85 -19.49 -4.05
N GLN A 148 20.51 -18.34 -4.24
CA GLN A 148 21.36 -17.68 -3.23
C GLN A 148 21.32 -16.16 -3.37
N ALA A 149 21.35 -15.47 -2.24
CA ALA A 149 21.44 -14.01 -2.18
C ALA A 149 22.81 -13.50 -2.65
N TRP A 150 22.84 -12.39 -3.39
CA TRP A 150 24.06 -11.67 -3.71
C TRP A 150 23.92 -10.16 -3.48
N GLY A 151 25.00 -9.51 -3.03
CA GLY A 151 25.00 -8.07 -2.76
C GLY A 151 23.96 -7.69 -1.71
N THR A 152 22.94 -6.94 -2.15
CA THR A 152 21.85 -6.39 -1.35
C THR A 152 20.53 -7.15 -1.53
N ASP A 153 20.54 -8.30 -2.23
CA ASP A 153 19.33 -9.10 -2.45
C ASP A 153 18.65 -9.49 -1.14
N MET A 154 19.43 -9.85 -0.11
CA MET A 154 18.91 -10.30 1.18
C MET A 154 17.96 -9.28 1.81
N ILE A 155 18.39 -8.03 1.92
CA ILE A 155 17.61 -6.96 2.56
C ILE A 155 16.47 -6.45 1.65
N GLY A 156 16.66 -6.43 0.34
CA GLY A 156 15.60 -6.00 -0.59
C GLY A 156 14.48 -7.03 -0.72
N VAL A 157 14.82 -8.33 -0.79
CA VAL A 157 13.84 -9.43 -0.74
C VAL A 157 13.11 -9.39 0.61
N GLY A 158 13.84 -9.23 1.71
CA GLY A 158 13.26 -9.11 3.04
C GLY A 158 12.26 -7.97 3.16
N LEU A 159 12.63 -6.77 2.72
CA LEU A 159 11.71 -5.62 2.72
C LEU A 159 10.48 -5.86 1.84
N TRP A 160 10.67 -6.46 0.67
CA TRP A 160 9.58 -6.71 -0.27
C TRP A 160 8.55 -7.70 0.32
N TYR A 161 9.00 -8.82 0.90
CA TYR A 161 8.11 -9.78 1.56
C TYR A 161 7.51 -9.24 2.86
N ALA A 162 8.25 -8.43 3.63
CA ALA A 162 7.71 -7.74 4.81
C ALA A 162 6.55 -6.79 4.41
N MET A 163 6.70 -6.07 3.30
CA MET A 163 5.64 -5.22 2.75
C MET A 163 4.39 -6.03 2.37
N GLN A 164 4.56 -7.14 1.65
CA GLN A 164 3.44 -8.02 1.30
C GLN A 164 2.74 -8.60 2.55
N GLY A 165 3.52 -9.07 3.53
CA GLY A 165 3.00 -9.56 4.81
C GLY A 165 2.24 -8.49 5.59
N ALA A 166 2.74 -7.25 5.64
CA ALA A 166 2.09 -6.14 6.31
C ALA A 166 0.77 -5.72 5.63
N LYS A 167 0.66 -5.89 4.31
CA LYS A 167 -0.55 -5.56 3.55
C LYS A 167 -1.70 -6.52 3.77
N VAL A 168 -1.43 -7.79 4.09
CA VAL A 168 -2.44 -8.86 4.12
C VAL A 168 -2.60 -9.51 5.49
N GLY A 169 -1.50 -9.65 6.24
CA GLY A 169 -1.41 -10.47 7.46
C GLY A 169 -2.24 -10.02 8.66
N TRP A 170 -3.00 -8.94 8.53
CA TRP A 170 -3.92 -8.43 9.53
C TRP A 170 -5.33 -8.99 9.40
N ILE A 171 -5.58 -9.92 8.45
CA ILE A 171 -6.87 -10.57 8.20
C ILE A 171 -6.80 -12.04 8.65
N THR A 172 -7.88 -12.54 9.26
CA THR A 172 -8.02 -13.97 9.63
C THR A 172 -8.40 -14.82 8.43
N ASP A 173 -8.14 -16.12 8.50
CA ASP A 173 -8.56 -17.08 7.47
C ASP A 173 -10.05 -17.00 7.18
N GLU A 174 -10.89 -16.92 8.22
CA GLU A 174 -12.34 -16.90 8.04
C GLU A 174 -12.86 -15.58 7.47
N ALA A 175 -12.13 -14.48 7.63
CA ALA A 175 -12.50 -13.17 7.12
C ALA A 175 -11.87 -12.86 5.76
N TYR A 176 -11.00 -13.72 5.25
CA TYR A 176 -10.27 -13.45 4.02
C TYR A 176 -11.20 -13.39 2.82
N ASP A 177 -11.21 -12.23 2.18
CA ASP A 177 -11.75 -12.00 0.84
C ASP A 177 -10.75 -11.11 0.09
N PRO A 178 -10.23 -11.55 -1.05
CA PRO A 178 -9.26 -10.76 -1.84
C PRO A 178 -9.79 -9.37 -2.26
N GLN A 179 -11.11 -9.18 -2.34
CA GLN A 179 -11.72 -7.89 -2.65
C GLN A 179 -11.52 -6.88 -1.51
N ILE A 180 -11.38 -7.33 -0.26
CA ILE A 180 -11.08 -6.43 0.87
C ILE A 180 -9.74 -5.73 0.65
N LEU A 181 -8.72 -6.49 0.20
CA LEU A 181 -7.39 -5.94 -0.12
C LEU A 181 -7.43 -4.99 -1.30
N ALA A 182 -8.31 -5.26 -2.27
CA ALA A 182 -8.53 -4.36 -3.40
C ALA A 182 -9.11 -3.02 -2.94
N ASP A 183 -10.19 -3.09 -2.17
CA ASP A 183 -10.96 -1.93 -1.74
C ASP A 183 -10.15 -1.06 -0.77
N ILE A 184 -9.40 -1.65 0.17
CA ILE A 184 -8.64 -0.89 1.17
C ILE A 184 -7.46 -0.15 0.54
N GLN A 185 -6.73 -0.79 -0.37
CA GLN A 185 -5.62 -0.15 -1.08
C GLN A 185 -6.12 0.90 -2.05
N ARG A 186 -7.27 0.70 -2.70
CA ARG A 186 -7.89 1.73 -3.55
C ARG A 186 -8.35 2.93 -2.70
N THR A 187 -8.98 2.67 -1.55
CA THR A 187 -9.42 3.71 -0.61
C THR A 187 -8.24 4.55 -0.14
N ALA A 188 -7.16 3.90 0.29
CA ALA A 188 -5.94 4.57 0.73
C ALA A 188 -5.36 5.52 -0.33
N ARG A 189 -5.48 5.17 -1.62
CA ARG A 189 -4.86 5.91 -2.73
C ARG A 189 -5.76 6.96 -3.39
N THR A 190 -7.06 6.74 -3.41
CA THR A 190 -7.99 7.52 -4.26
C THR A 190 -8.95 8.42 -3.48
N VAL A 191 -9.05 8.27 -2.15
CA VAL A 191 -9.77 9.23 -1.33
C VAL A 191 -8.87 10.44 -1.07
N CYS A 192 -9.24 11.59 -1.61
CA CYS A 192 -8.36 12.76 -1.64
C CYS A 192 -8.15 13.40 -0.27
N ASN A 193 -9.18 13.52 0.57
CA ASN A 193 -9.04 14.11 1.89
C ASN A 193 -8.35 13.10 2.83
N PRO A 194 -7.16 13.39 3.38
CA PRO A 194 -6.41 12.44 4.20
C PRO A 194 -7.12 12.04 5.50
N ILE A 195 -7.98 12.91 6.05
CA ILE A 195 -8.79 12.61 7.24
C ILE A 195 -9.87 11.59 6.89
N GLU A 196 -10.62 11.83 5.82
CA GLU A 196 -11.65 10.90 5.33
C GLU A 196 -11.04 9.56 4.88
N MET A 197 -9.92 9.62 4.18
CA MET A 197 -9.17 8.44 3.74
C MET A 197 -8.74 7.60 4.94
N LYS A 198 -8.10 8.22 5.94
CA LYS A 198 -7.66 7.52 7.16
C LYS A 198 -8.84 6.90 7.88
N ALA A 199 -9.92 7.65 8.08
CA ALA A 199 -11.13 7.14 8.71
C ALA A 199 -11.72 5.94 7.96
N ALA A 200 -11.84 6.04 6.62
CA ALA A 200 -12.37 4.97 5.79
C ALA A 200 -11.48 3.71 5.81
N VAL A 201 -10.15 3.87 5.74
CA VAL A 201 -9.22 2.74 5.86
C VAL A 201 -9.34 2.08 7.24
N MET A 202 -9.34 2.87 8.31
CA MET A 202 -9.42 2.33 9.68
C MET A 202 -10.77 1.66 9.98
N ASP A 203 -11.87 2.16 9.40
CA ASP A 203 -13.17 1.47 9.44
C ASP A 203 -13.10 0.09 8.77
N MET A 204 -12.42 -0.03 7.63
CA MET A 204 -12.20 -1.33 6.98
C MET A 204 -11.33 -2.26 7.83
N VAL A 205 -10.25 -1.74 8.43
CA VAL A 205 -9.40 -2.54 9.33
C VAL A 205 -10.21 -3.04 10.53
N ARG A 206 -11.04 -2.19 11.13
CA ARG A 206 -11.90 -2.57 12.26
C ARG A 206 -13.00 -3.56 11.87
N GLN A 207 -13.47 -3.51 10.63
CA GLN A 207 -14.51 -4.40 10.14
C GLN A 207 -13.99 -5.80 9.76
N TYR A 208 -12.83 -5.88 9.11
CA TYR A 208 -12.34 -7.10 8.47
C TYR A 208 -11.07 -7.67 9.10
N GLY A 209 -10.37 -6.88 9.90
CA GLY A 209 -9.12 -7.26 10.52
C GLY A 209 -9.29 -8.14 11.75
N ILE A 210 -8.17 -8.63 12.26
CA ILE A 210 -8.11 -9.33 13.53
C ILE A 210 -8.62 -8.40 14.64
N ASP A 211 -9.48 -8.93 15.52
CA ASP A 211 -10.07 -8.18 16.64
C ASP A 211 -9.00 -7.42 17.44
N GLY A 212 -9.17 -6.11 17.57
CA GLY A 212 -8.26 -5.22 18.29
C GLY A 212 -7.09 -4.67 17.48
N TYR A 213 -6.88 -5.09 16.22
CA TYR A 213 -5.77 -4.57 15.41
C TYR A 213 -5.94 -3.09 15.07
N ALA A 214 -7.16 -2.65 14.71
CA ALA A 214 -7.42 -1.24 14.45
C ALA A 214 -7.11 -0.35 15.67
N ASP A 215 -7.55 -0.78 16.86
CA ASP A 215 -7.30 -0.06 18.11
C ASP A 215 -5.80 -0.07 18.45
N TYR A 216 -5.08 -1.18 18.18
CA TYR A 216 -3.63 -1.24 18.31
C TYR A 216 -2.92 -0.23 17.40
N LEU A 217 -3.36 -0.08 16.15
CA LEU A 217 -2.79 0.91 15.24
C LEU A 217 -2.96 2.34 15.77
N GLU A 218 -4.16 2.67 16.26
CA GLU A 218 -4.51 3.99 16.82
C GLU A 218 -3.74 4.28 18.13
N ASP A 219 -3.73 3.34 19.07
CA ASP A 219 -3.07 3.51 20.37
C ASP A 219 -1.54 3.70 20.24
N ASN A 220 -0.94 3.16 19.18
CA ASN A 220 0.49 3.25 18.91
C ASN A 220 0.88 4.35 17.90
N ASN A 221 -0.09 5.10 17.35
CA ASN A 221 0.13 6.14 16.33
C ASN A 221 0.88 5.60 15.08
N ILE A 222 0.46 4.45 14.58
CA ILE A 222 1.08 3.74 13.43
C ILE A 222 0.12 3.57 12.24
N GLU A 223 -1.04 4.20 12.27
CA GLU A 223 -2.06 4.17 11.21
C GLU A 223 -1.48 4.71 9.90
N ASP A 224 -0.74 5.82 9.95
CA ASP A 224 -0.11 6.42 8.76
C ASP A 224 0.93 5.49 8.15
N ILE A 225 1.72 4.79 8.97
CA ILE A 225 2.71 3.80 8.52
C ILE A 225 2.02 2.63 7.82
N PHE A 226 0.94 2.13 8.40
CA PHE A 226 0.12 1.07 7.80
C PHE A 226 -0.50 1.52 6.47
N ILE A 227 -1.16 2.69 6.44
CA ILE A 227 -1.79 3.26 5.26
C ILE A 227 -0.77 3.51 4.15
N ASN A 228 0.39 4.08 4.47
CA ASN A 228 1.45 4.31 3.49
C ASN A 228 1.97 3.00 2.92
N THR A 229 2.06 1.95 3.75
CA THR A 229 2.43 0.60 3.28
C THR A 229 1.38 0.03 2.32
N LEU A 230 0.08 0.25 2.56
CA LEU A 230 -0.98 -0.17 1.63
C LEU A 230 -0.86 0.49 0.25
N LYS A 231 -0.35 1.72 0.16
CA LYS A 231 -0.17 2.46 -1.10
C LYS A 231 0.99 1.98 -1.96
N MET A 232 1.94 1.24 -1.38
CA MET A 232 3.18 0.85 -2.07
C MET A 232 2.91 -0.04 -3.28
N GLU A 233 3.50 0.26 -4.43
CA GLU A 233 3.36 -0.54 -5.65
C GLU A 233 4.31 -1.76 -5.60
N PRO A 234 3.79 -3.00 -5.52
CA PRO A 234 4.64 -4.20 -5.41
C PRO A 234 5.61 -4.40 -6.59
N HIS A 235 5.30 -3.83 -7.75
CA HIS A 235 6.19 -3.87 -8.92
C HIS A 235 7.33 -2.85 -8.85
N TYR A 236 7.30 -1.87 -7.93
CA TYR A 236 8.32 -0.81 -7.88
C TYR A 236 9.74 -1.38 -7.70
N GLY A 237 10.69 -0.84 -8.47
CA GLY A 237 12.08 -1.32 -8.52
C GLY A 237 12.27 -2.69 -9.19
N GLY A 238 11.20 -3.36 -9.64
CA GLY A 238 11.26 -4.65 -10.35
C GLY A 238 11.61 -5.84 -9.46
N TRP A 239 11.50 -5.71 -8.13
CA TRP A 239 11.84 -6.77 -7.18
C TRP A 239 10.93 -8.00 -7.32
N MET A 240 9.63 -7.81 -7.53
CA MET A 240 8.68 -8.88 -7.82
C MET A 240 9.17 -9.77 -8.99
N HIS A 241 9.24 -9.23 -10.20
CA HIS A 241 9.56 -10.03 -11.39
C HIS A 241 11.01 -10.51 -11.40
N GLY A 242 11.92 -9.68 -10.88
CA GLY A 242 13.34 -9.98 -10.90
C GLY A 242 13.76 -11.05 -9.91
N ARG A 243 13.07 -11.10 -8.75
CA ARG A 243 13.55 -11.85 -7.60
C ARG A 243 12.52 -12.73 -6.94
N CYS A 244 11.21 -12.55 -7.09
CA CYS A 244 10.23 -13.50 -6.57
C CYS A 244 10.14 -14.76 -7.45
N HIS A 245 10.04 -15.94 -6.84
CA HIS A 245 10.09 -17.22 -7.54
C HIS A 245 8.81 -17.49 -8.33
N GLY A 246 8.85 -17.23 -9.64
CA GLY A 246 7.70 -17.40 -10.53
C GLY A 246 7.30 -18.85 -10.82
N PHE A 247 7.88 -19.85 -10.16
CA PHE A 247 7.62 -21.26 -10.48
C PHE A 247 7.28 -22.14 -9.27
N LEU A 248 7.04 -21.57 -8.08
CA LEU A 248 6.68 -22.35 -6.90
C LEU A 248 5.17 -22.67 -6.93
N PRO A 249 4.74 -23.92 -7.15
CA PRO A 249 3.32 -24.25 -7.25
C PRO A 249 2.64 -24.26 -5.87
N ILE A 250 1.56 -23.49 -5.72
CA ILE A 250 0.64 -23.49 -4.59
C ILE A 250 -0.67 -24.16 -5.03
N GLU A 251 -1.11 -25.16 -4.25
CA GLU A 251 -2.26 -26.03 -4.56
C GLU A 251 -2.21 -26.70 -5.95
N GLY A 252 -1.04 -26.74 -6.58
CA GLY A 252 -0.84 -27.33 -7.90
C GLY A 252 -1.38 -26.50 -9.08
N VAL A 253 -1.82 -25.26 -8.83
CA VAL A 253 -2.50 -24.41 -9.82
C VAL A 253 -1.95 -22.98 -9.91
N ALA A 254 -1.48 -22.41 -8.79
CA ALA A 254 -0.95 -21.05 -8.72
C ALA A 254 0.58 -21.06 -8.58
N ILE A 255 1.27 -20.00 -9.03
CA ILE A 255 2.69 -19.76 -8.72
C ILE A 255 2.82 -18.58 -7.75
N ALA A 256 3.88 -18.53 -6.94
CA ALA A 256 4.07 -17.47 -5.94
C ALA A 256 4.01 -16.04 -6.54
N HIS A 257 4.53 -15.84 -7.74
CA HIS A 257 4.39 -14.59 -8.49
C HIS A 257 2.94 -14.13 -8.65
N ASP A 258 2.04 -15.04 -9.02
CA ASP A 258 0.63 -14.71 -9.27
C ASP A 258 -0.13 -14.46 -7.96
N ILE A 259 0.21 -15.19 -6.89
CA ILE A 259 -0.37 -14.95 -5.56
C ILE A 259 0.09 -13.60 -5.04
N ASN A 260 1.35 -13.24 -5.26
CA ASN A 260 1.83 -11.92 -4.90
C ASN A 260 1.12 -10.78 -5.68
N HIS A 261 0.45 -11.06 -6.81
CA HIS A 261 -0.42 -10.10 -7.49
C HIS A 261 -1.74 -9.84 -6.76
N LEU A 262 -2.04 -10.51 -5.64
CA LEU A 262 -3.23 -10.22 -4.84
C LEU A 262 -3.34 -8.78 -4.35
N THR A 263 -2.19 -8.17 -4.12
CA THR A 263 -2.09 -6.76 -3.76
C THR A 263 -2.29 -5.83 -4.96
N VAL A 264 -2.36 -6.35 -6.19
CA VAL A 264 -2.42 -5.56 -7.41
C VAL A 264 -3.60 -5.96 -8.29
N LEU A 265 -4.38 -4.94 -8.60
CA LEU A 265 -5.69 -5.11 -9.18
C LEU A 265 -5.59 -5.17 -10.70
N ASN A 266 -6.68 -5.50 -11.39
CA ASN A 266 -6.80 -5.23 -12.83
C ASN A 266 -6.39 -3.77 -13.17
N TRP A 267 -6.27 -3.42 -14.45
CA TRP A 267 -5.78 -2.10 -14.89
C TRP A 267 -6.56 -0.95 -14.24
N ALA A 268 -7.88 -1.10 -14.12
CA ALA A 268 -8.76 -0.12 -13.49
C ALA A 268 -8.65 -0.07 -11.95
N GLN A 269 -7.92 -1.02 -11.40
CA GLN A 269 -7.66 -1.26 -10.01
C GLN A 269 -8.91 -1.41 -9.15
N THR A 270 -9.75 -2.37 -9.52
CA THR A 270 -11.01 -2.68 -8.86
C THR A 270 -11.22 -4.17 -8.57
N LEU A 271 -10.42 -5.05 -9.18
CA LEU A 271 -10.59 -6.51 -9.04
C LEU A 271 -9.25 -7.19 -8.71
N PRO A 272 -9.22 -8.09 -7.71
CA PRO A 272 -8.02 -8.85 -7.37
C PRO A 272 -7.73 -9.97 -8.39
N PHE A 273 -6.55 -10.59 -8.27
CA PHE A 273 -6.15 -11.80 -9.01
C PHE A 273 -6.09 -11.66 -10.54
N TYR A 274 -5.49 -10.59 -11.04
CA TYR A 274 -5.19 -10.45 -12.47
C TYR A 274 -3.69 -10.63 -12.75
N ASN A 275 -3.39 -11.15 -13.93
CA ASN A 275 -2.06 -11.61 -14.33
C ASN A 275 -0.98 -10.51 -14.38
N ASP A 276 -1.37 -9.25 -14.48
CA ASP A 276 -0.52 -8.07 -14.30
C ASP A 276 -1.43 -6.82 -14.30
N THR A 277 -1.08 -5.76 -13.59
CA THR A 277 -1.80 -4.49 -13.63
C THR A 277 -1.49 -3.67 -14.88
N PHE A 278 -0.37 -3.94 -15.55
CA PHE A 278 0.15 -3.14 -16.66
C PHE A 278 0.23 -3.87 -18.00
N ASP A 279 0.25 -5.21 -18.00
CA ASP A 279 0.24 -5.98 -19.25
C ASP A 279 -1.17 -6.09 -19.85
N TRP A 280 -1.25 -5.92 -21.18
CA TRP A 280 -2.49 -6.11 -21.94
C TRP A 280 -2.34 -7.26 -22.95
N PRO A 281 -3.27 -8.22 -23.01
CA PRO A 281 -4.54 -8.29 -22.27
C PRO A 281 -4.40 -8.83 -20.85
N GLN A 282 -5.31 -8.40 -19.96
CA GLN A 282 -5.44 -8.94 -18.61
C GLN A 282 -6.42 -10.13 -18.56
N TRP A 283 -6.15 -11.12 -17.73
CA TRP A 283 -7.05 -12.25 -17.45
C TRP A 283 -6.98 -12.66 -15.98
N PRO A 284 -8.06 -13.29 -15.44
CA PRO A 284 -8.03 -13.88 -14.11
C PRO A 284 -6.86 -14.87 -13.99
N ALA A 285 -5.97 -14.63 -13.04
CA ALA A 285 -4.69 -15.31 -12.95
C ALA A 285 -4.76 -16.65 -12.22
N LEU A 286 -5.76 -16.88 -11.37
CA LEU A 286 -5.70 -17.99 -10.41
C LEU A 286 -7.02 -18.73 -10.22
N ASP A 287 -6.89 -20.03 -9.96
CA ASP A 287 -7.94 -20.95 -9.49
C ASP A 287 -7.47 -21.62 -8.18
N VAL A 288 -6.98 -20.80 -7.25
CA VAL A 288 -6.50 -21.21 -5.91
C VAL A 288 -7.58 -20.94 -4.88
N SER A 289 -7.63 -21.72 -3.81
CA SER A 289 -8.56 -21.46 -2.72
C SER A 289 -8.21 -20.18 -1.94
N ASP A 290 -9.23 -19.51 -1.41
CA ASP A 290 -9.06 -18.38 -0.48
C ASP A 290 -8.14 -18.75 0.69
N SER A 291 -8.29 -19.97 1.23
CA SER A 291 -7.40 -20.52 2.27
C SER A 291 -5.94 -20.61 1.81
N GLY A 292 -5.64 -21.22 0.66
CA GLY A 292 -4.26 -21.38 0.21
C GLY A 292 -3.55 -20.05 -0.04
N VAL A 293 -4.33 -19.01 -0.33
CA VAL A 293 -3.85 -17.65 -0.50
C VAL A 293 -3.52 -16.98 0.82
N ILE A 294 -4.47 -16.92 1.76
CA ILE A 294 -4.22 -16.25 3.04
C ILE A 294 -3.09 -16.95 3.80
N GLU A 295 -3.02 -18.26 3.70
CA GLU A 295 -1.94 -19.09 4.24
C GLU A 295 -0.56 -18.68 3.74
N TYR A 296 -0.44 -18.44 2.43
CA TYR A 296 0.80 -17.96 1.84
C TYR A 296 1.21 -16.59 2.42
N PHE A 297 0.28 -15.66 2.66
CA PHE A 297 0.62 -14.37 3.29
C PHE A 297 0.90 -14.48 4.78
N GLN A 298 0.16 -15.31 5.51
CA GLN A 298 0.42 -15.57 6.92
C GLN A 298 1.79 -16.21 7.12
N SER A 299 2.23 -17.07 6.20
CA SER A 299 3.58 -17.63 6.22
C SER A 299 4.65 -16.54 6.19
N MET A 300 4.42 -15.43 5.46
CA MET A 300 5.31 -14.25 5.48
C MET A 300 5.34 -13.59 6.85
N VAL A 301 4.21 -13.60 7.57
CA VAL A 301 4.09 -12.98 8.89
C VAL A 301 4.74 -13.83 9.97
N VAL A 302 4.60 -15.16 9.94
CA VAL A 302 5.18 -16.06 10.96
C VAL A 302 6.55 -16.63 10.60
N LEU A 303 7.02 -16.41 9.36
CA LEU A 303 8.13 -17.13 8.72
C LEU A 303 7.89 -18.66 8.71
N GLY A 304 6.71 -19.06 8.23
CA GLY A 304 6.20 -20.45 8.19
C GLY A 304 6.33 -21.12 6.81
N ASP A 305 5.62 -22.23 6.61
CA ASP A 305 5.57 -22.94 5.31
C ASP A 305 4.53 -22.24 4.41
N PRO A 306 4.94 -21.69 3.24
CA PRO A 306 4.03 -21.00 2.31
C PRO A 306 2.98 -21.91 1.66
N ARG A 307 3.10 -23.23 1.80
CA ARG A 307 2.15 -24.25 1.33
C ARG A 307 1.42 -24.94 2.49
N GLY A 308 1.73 -24.53 3.72
CA GLY A 308 1.26 -25.14 4.95
C GLY A 308 0.03 -24.43 5.53
N GLN A 309 -0.35 -24.89 6.72
CA GLN A 309 -1.30 -24.18 7.58
C GLN A 309 -0.54 -23.31 8.57
N ASN A 310 -0.87 -22.04 8.60
CA ASN A 310 -0.25 -20.95 9.36
C ASN A 310 -1.28 -20.43 10.36
N MET A 311 -1.40 -19.11 10.56
CA MET A 311 -1.89 -18.48 11.79
C MET A 311 -3.34 -18.82 12.19
#